data_AF-A0A5N5EKR4-F1
#
_entry.id   AF-A0A5N5EKR4-F1
#
_cell.length_a   1.000
_cell.length_b   1.000
_cell.length_c   1.000
_cell.angle_alpha   90.00
_cell.angle_beta   90.00
_cell.angle_gamma   90.00
#
_symmetry.space_group_name_H-M   'P 1'
#
loop_
_entity.id
_entity.type
_entity.pdbx_description
1 polymer ?
#
loop_
_entity_poly.entity_id
_entity_poly.type
_entity_poly.pdbx_seq_one_letter_code
_entity_poly.pdbx_strand_id
1 'polypeptide(L)'
;MANVIALSVLVLVFVISTVRSVNMGALALVAAFVVGTLVFTVDTSEILDGFPASLFVILVGVTYLFALARNNGTVDWIIHAAVRAVRGRVALVPWAMFAVCAAVTAMGAVSPAAVAIIAPVA
;
A
#
# COMPACT_ATOMS: atom_id res chain seq x y z
N MET A 1 -12.62 -20.04 23.58
CA MET A 1 -13.76 -19.57 22.77
C MET A 1 -13.46 -18.24 22.07
N ALA A 2 -12.85 -17.27 22.74
CA ALA A 2 -12.46 -15.97 22.17
C ALA A 2 -11.74 -16.06 20.81
N ASN A 3 -10.72 -16.93 20.68
CA ASN A 3 -9.96 -17.08 19.45
C ASN A 3 -10.81 -17.58 18.26
N VAL A 4 -11.79 -18.45 18.52
CA VAL A 4 -12.68 -18.98 17.46
C VAL A 4 -13.59 -17.87 16.95
N ILE A 5 -14.13 -17.05 17.87
CA ILE A 5 -14.96 -15.89 17.52
C ILE A 5 -14.13 -14.90 16.69
N ALA A 6 -12.94 -14.52 17.16
CA ALA A 6 -12.07 -13.59 16.44
C ALA A 6 -11.71 -14.08 15.03
N LEU A 7 -11.36 -15.37 14.90
CA LEU A 7 -11.00 -15.97 13.62
C LEU A 7 -12.22 -16.07 12.67
N SER A 8 -13.40 -16.38 13.20
CA SER A 8 -14.64 -16.41 12.43
C SER A 8 -15.05 -15.01 11.93
N VAL A 9 -14.88 -13.97 12.76
CA VAL A 9 -15.10 -12.58 12.38
C VAL A 9 -14.11 -12.18 11.28
N LEU A 10 -12.83 -12.52 11.42
CA LEU A 10 -11.81 -12.24 10.40
C LEU A 10 -12.16 -12.88 9.05
N VAL A 11 -12.59 -14.15 9.04
CA VAL A 11 -13.04 -14.84 7.82
C VAL A 11 -14.24 -14.12 7.21
N LEU A 12 -15.21 -13.73 8.03
CA LEU A 12 -16.42 -13.04 7.57
C LEU A 12 -16.11 -11.67 6.96
N VAL A 13 -15.20 -10.90 7.59
CA VAL A 13 -14.66 -9.65 7.02
C VAL A 13 -14.03 -9.90 5.65
N PHE A 14 -13.19 -10.93 5.53
CA PHE A 14 -12.53 -11.31 4.28
C PHE A 14 -13.53 -11.60 3.16
N VAL A 15 -14.53 -12.44 3.47
CA VAL A 15 -15.56 -12.86 2.53
C VAL A 15 -16.42 -11.67 2.09
N ILE A 16 -16.89 -10.85 3.04
CA ILE A 16 -17.72 -9.69 2.72
C ILE A 16 -16.95 -8.66 1.89
N SER A 17 -15.71 -8.34 2.28
CA SER A 17 -14.88 -7.40 1.52
C SER A 17 -14.60 -7.89 0.10
N THR A 18 -14.41 -9.20 -0.09
CA THR A 18 -14.18 -9.80 -1.41
C THR A 18 -15.44 -9.80 -2.27
N VAL A 19 -16.60 -10.19 -1.72
CA VAL A 19 -17.87 -10.27 -2.50
C VAL A 19 -18.44 -8.89 -2.80
N ARG A 20 -18.28 -7.93 -1.88
CA ARG A 20 -18.90 -6.60 -1.99
C ARG A 20 -17.95 -5.52 -2.52
N SER A 21 -16.70 -5.86 -2.84
CA SER A 21 -15.67 -4.93 -3.32
C SER A 21 -15.47 -3.69 -2.43
N VAL A 22 -15.62 -3.86 -1.12
CA VAL A 22 -15.46 -2.78 -0.12
C VAL A 22 -14.04 -2.79 0.43
N ASN A 23 -13.52 -1.63 0.82
CA ASN A 23 -12.20 -1.52 1.46
C ASN A 23 -12.11 -2.45 2.68
N MET A 24 -11.22 -3.42 2.56
CA MET A 24 -11.05 -4.48 3.54
C MET A 24 -10.50 -3.99 4.88
N GLY A 25 -9.54 -3.07 4.85
CA GLY A 25 -8.96 -2.50 6.06
C GLY A 25 -9.97 -1.66 6.85
N ALA A 26 -10.77 -0.84 6.16
CA ALA A 26 -11.83 -0.05 6.78
C ALA A 26 -12.89 -0.95 7.42
N LEU A 27 -13.31 -2.01 6.72
CA LEU A 27 -14.30 -2.96 7.23
C LEU A 27 -13.75 -3.75 8.43
N ALA A 28 -12.48 -4.16 8.39
CA ALA A 28 -11.80 -4.83 9.49
C ALA A 28 -11.68 -3.93 10.73
N LEU A 29 -11.37 -2.64 10.55
CA LEU A 29 -11.30 -1.67 11.64
C LEU A 29 -12.67 -1.54 12.33
N VAL A 30 -13.73 -1.32 11.56
CA VAL A 30 -15.10 -1.23 12.10
C VAL A 30 -15.48 -2.53 12.82
N ALA A 31 -15.19 -3.69 12.23
CA ALA A 31 -15.47 -4.98 12.85
C ALA A 31 -14.71 -5.18 14.17
N ALA A 32 -13.44 -4.75 14.24
CA ALA A 32 -12.64 -4.81 15.45
C ALA A 32 -13.25 -3.98 16.59
N PHE A 33 -13.73 -2.76 16.29
CA PHE A 33 -14.44 -1.93 17.26
C PHE A 33 -15.78 -2.54 17.69
N VAL A 34 -16.59 -3.01 16.74
CA VAL A 34 -17.92 -3.59 17.03
C VAL A 34 -17.78 -4.86 17.89
N VAL A 35 -16.90 -5.77 17.50
CA VAL A 35 -16.73 -7.04 18.21
C VAL A 35 -15.94 -6.86 19.50
N GLY A 36 -14.90 -6.03 19.50
CA GLY A 36 -14.10 -5.73 20.69
C GLY A 36 -14.93 -5.11 21.81
N THR A 37 -15.79 -4.13 21.49
CA THR A 37 -16.62 -3.46 22.49
C THR A 37 -17.86 -4.27 22.89
N LEU A 38 -18.59 -4.87 21.94
CA LEU A 38 -19.86 -5.53 22.24
C LEU A 38 -19.72 -6.99 22.70
N VAL A 39 -18.71 -7.71 22.21
CA VAL A 39 -18.53 -9.15 22.51
C VAL A 39 -17.47 -9.36 23.58
N PHE A 40 -16.36 -8.62 23.50
CA PHE A 40 -15.23 -8.77 24.41
C PHE A 40 -15.20 -7.70 25.52
N THR A 41 -16.08 -6.69 25.48
CA THR A 41 -16.17 -5.61 26.47
C THR A 41 -14.83 -4.92 26.75
N VAL A 42 -14.02 -4.79 25.70
CA VAL A 42 -12.69 -4.18 25.75
C VAL A 42 -12.82 -2.68 25.49
N ASP A 43 -12.02 -1.89 26.21
CA ASP A 43 -11.98 -0.45 26.04
C ASP A 43 -11.47 -0.05 24.65
N THR A 44 -11.97 1.08 24.13
CA THR A 44 -11.62 1.56 22.79
C THR A 44 -10.13 1.88 22.64
N SER A 45 -9.45 2.27 23.72
CA SER A 45 -8.01 2.50 23.73
C SER A 45 -7.22 1.21 23.51
N GLU A 46 -7.65 0.10 24.14
CA GLU A 46 -6.96 -1.19 24.01
C GLU A 46 -7.18 -1.81 22.61
N ILE A 47 -8.34 -1.56 21.99
CA ILE A 47 -8.56 -1.90 20.57
C ILE A 47 -7.64 -1.09 19.65
N LEU A 48 -7.47 0.21 19.94
CA LEU A 48 -6.60 1.12 19.18
C LEU A 48 -5.10 0.79 19.34
N ASP A 49 -4.68 0.28 20.49
CA ASP A 49 -3.29 -0.15 20.72
C ASP A 49 -2.88 -1.29 19.78
N GLY A 50 -3.85 -2.11 19.33
CA GLY A 50 -3.64 -3.12 18.30
C GLY A 50 -3.52 -2.57 16.88
N PHE A 51 -3.92 -1.32 16.64
CA PHE A 51 -3.83 -0.70 15.32
C PHE A 51 -2.41 -0.17 15.06
N PRO A 52 -1.75 -0.56 13.96
CA PRO A 52 -0.38 -0.13 13.69
C PRO A 52 -0.35 1.30 13.14
N ALA A 53 -0.62 2.28 14.01
CA ALA A 53 -0.75 3.69 13.65
C ALA A 53 0.50 4.24 12.96
N SER A 54 1.69 3.85 13.41
CA SER A 54 2.96 4.25 12.77
C SER A 54 3.06 3.75 11.33
N LEU A 55 2.73 2.48 11.07
CA LEU A 55 2.73 1.92 9.71
C LEU A 55 1.69 2.60 8.82
N PHE A 56 0.50 2.88 9.35
CA PHE A 56 -0.53 3.61 8.62
C PHE A 56 -0.02 5.00 8.20
N VAL A 57 0.56 5.76 9.13
CA VAL A 57 1.12 7.09 8.85
C VAL A 57 2.26 7.01 7.84
N ILE A 58 3.15 6.02 7.93
CA ILE A 58 4.23 5.81 6.95
C ILE A 58 3.65 5.53 5.55
N LEU A 59 2.69 4.61 5.45
CA LEU A 59 2.08 4.26 4.16
C LEU A 59 1.37 5.44 3.51
N VAL A 60 0.60 6.21 4.29
CA VAL A 60 -0.06 7.43 3.82
C VAL A 60 0.98 8.48 3.42
N GLY A 61 2.00 8.69 4.25
CA GLY A 61 3.06 9.66 4.01
C GLY A 61 3.81 9.38 2.70
N VAL A 62 4.21 8.12 2.47
CA VAL A 62 4.91 7.77 1.23
C VAL A 62 3.99 7.82 0.01
N THR A 63 2.73 7.39 0.15
CA THR A 63 1.73 7.54 -0.92
C THR A 63 1.57 9.01 -1.31
N TYR A 64 1.52 9.91 -0.32
CA TYR A 64 1.41 11.35 -0.54
C TYR A 64 2.69 11.94 -1.16
N LEU A 65 3.88 11.55 -0.68
CA LEU A 65 5.16 11.95 -1.26
C LEU A 65 5.23 11.59 -2.75
N PHE A 66 4.81 10.37 -3.12
CA PHE A 66 4.78 9.92 -4.50
C PHE A 66 3.73 10.64 -5.34
N ALA A 67 2.55 10.91 -4.77
CA ALA A 67 1.53 11.71 -5.43
C ALA A 67 2.08 13.11 -5.77
N LEU A 68 2.80 13.74 -4.85
CA LEU A 68 3.45 15.03 -5.08
C LEU A 68 4.55 14.94 -6.14
N ALA A 69 5.44 13.94 -6.07
CA ALA A 69 6.53 13.73 -7.03
C ALA A 69 6.03 13.41 -8.45
N ARG A 70 4.84 12.81 -8.57
CA ARG A 70 4.20 12.56 -9.86
C ARG A 70 3.50 13.81 -10.39
N ASN A 71 2.80 14.54 -9.52
CA ASN A 71 2.07 15.75 -9.91
C ASN A 71 3.00 16.90 -10.35
N ASN A 72 4.21 16.97 -9.80
CA ASN A 72 5.22 17.97 -10.17
C ASN A 72 6.18 17.52 -11.29
N GLY A 73 6.03 16.30 -11.84
CA GLY A 73 6.86 15.76 -12.93
C GLY A 73 8.24 15.25 -12.51
N THR A 74 8.57 15.15 -11.22
CA THR A 74 9.85 14.60 -10.75
C THR A 74 10.05 13.16 -11.20
N VAL A 75 8.99 12.35 -11.12
CA VAL A 75 9.02 10.95 -11.57
C VAL A 75 9.32 10.86 -13.07
N ASP A 76 8.66 11.69 -13.89
CA ASP A 76 8.89 11.71 -15.33
C ASP A 76 10.32 12.16 -15.67
N TRP A 77 10.84 13.15 -14.95
CA TRP A 77 12.22 13.61 -15.14
C TRP A 77 13.24 12.50 -14.83
N ILE A 78 13.04 11.74 -13.74
CA ILE A 78 13.91 10.61 -13.37
C ILE A 78 13.88 9.53 -14.45
N ILE A 79 12.70 9.20 -14.98
CA ILE A 79 12.55 8.20 -16.06
C ILE A 79 13.30 8.66 -17.31
N HIS A 80 13.10 9.91 -17.75
CA HIS A 80 13.78 10.44 -18.93
C HIS A 80 15.30 10.48 -18.77
N ALA A 81 15.79 10.86 -17.58
CA ALA A 81 17.22 10.85 -17.27
C ALA A 81 17.79 9.42 -17.33
N ALA A 82 17.09 8.44 -16.77
CA ALA A 82 17.48 7.04 -16.79
C ALA A 82 17.50 6.46 -18.21
N VAL A 83 16.50 6.73 -19.04
CA VAL A 83 16.45 6.29 -20.45
C VAL A 83 17.57 6.95 -21.25
N ARG A 84 17.83 8.25 -21.03
CA ARG A 84 18.93 8.96 -21.71
C ARG A 84 20.30 8.41 -21.31
N ALA A 85 20.47 7.94 -20.07
CA ALA A 85 21.71 7.30 -19.60
C ALA A 85 22.03 5.98 -20.32
N VAL A 86 21.03 5.30 -20.90
CA VAL A 86 21.20 4.06 -21.66
C VAL A 86 21.82 4.28 -23.06
N ARG A 87 21.90 5.54 -23.54
CA ARG A 87 22.61 5.96 -24.77
C ARG A 87 22.27 5.11 -26.02
N GLY A 88 21.00 4.69 -26.17
CA GLY A 88 20.52 3.97 -27.35
C GLY A 88 20.67 2.44 -27.31
N ARG A 89 21.21 1.86 -26.22
CA ARG A 89 21.31 0.41 -26.06
C ARG A 89 19.99 -0.18 -25.54
N VAL A 90 19.08 -0.51 -26.45
CA VAL A 90 17.71 -1.01 -26.13
C VAL A 90 17.71 -2.16 -25.10
N ALA A 91 18.70 -3.06 -25.14
CA ALA A 91 18.82 -4.17 -24.18
C ALA A 91 19.06 -3.76 -22.71
N LEU A 92 19.55 -2.54 -22.43
CA LEU A 92 19.78 -2.04 -21.07
C LEU A 92 18.59 -1.28 -20.49
N VAL A 93 17.57 -0.97 -21.32
CA VAL A 93 16.38 -0.23 -20.88
C VAL A 93 15.62 -0.96 -19.76
N PRO A 94 15.36 -2.29 -19.82
CA PRO A 94 14.68 -2.99 -18.74
C PRO A 94 15.46 -2.93 -17.41
N TRP A 95 16.79 -3.03 -17.45
CA TRP A 95 17.64 -2.94 -16.27
C TRP A 95 17.66 -1.53 -15.68
N ALA A 96 17.67 -0.49 -16.51
CA ALA A 96 17.55 0.88 -16.06
C ALA A 96 16.19 1.13 -15.38
N MET A 97 15.10 0.64 -15.97
CA MET A 97 13.76 0.76 -15.37
C MET A 97 13.63 -0.06 -14.09
N PHE A 98 14.24 -1.24 -14.02
CA PHE A 98 14.34 -2.02 -12.79
C PHE A 98 15.06 -1.23 -11.70
N ALA A 99 16.20 -0.61 -12.00
CA ALA A 99 16.94 0.20 -11.02
C ALA A 99 16.13 1.42 -10.54
N VAL A 100 15.43 2.10 -11.45
CA VAL A 100 14.53 3.21 -11.10
C VAL A 100 13.40 2.71 -10.20
N CYS A 101 12.71 1.63 -10.57
CA CYS A 101 11.64 1.05 -9.76
C CYS A 101 12.16 0.59 -8.39
N ALA A 102 13.32 -0.06 -8.34
CA ALA A 102 13.94 -0.50 -7.09
C ALA A 102 14.28 0.68 -6.18
N ALA A 103 14.86 1.75 -6.71
CA ALA A 103 15.16 2.97 -5.94
C ALA A 103 13.89 3.63 -5.41
N VAL A 104 12.86 3.72 -6.24
CA VAL A 104 11.54 4.26 -5.91
C VAL A 104 10.85 3.43 -4.82
N THR A 105 10.82 2.10 -4.96
CA THR A 105 10.24 1.19 -3.97
C THR A 105 11.04 1.19 -2.66
N ALA A 106 12.36 1.34 -2.70
CA ALA A 106 13.19 1.44 -1.51
C ALA A 106 12.87 2.70 -0.66
N MET A 107 12.39 3.78 -1.28
CA MET A 107 11.90 4.98 -0.58
C MET A 107 10.50 4.80 0.03
N GLY A 108 9.88 3.62 -0.15
CA GLY A 108 8.58 3.25 0.40
C GLY A 108 7.42 3.31 -0.59
N ALA A 109 7.69 3.50 -1.89
CA ALA A 109 6.63 3.54 -2.89
C ALA A 109 5.92 2.19 -2.97
N VAL A 110 4.60 2.21 -2.77
CA VAL A 110 3.76 1.01 -2.87
C VAL A 110 3.75 0.52 -4.32
N SER A 111 3.63 -0.80 -4.53
CA SER A 111 3.68 -1.48 -5.84
C SER A 111 2.94 -0.82 -7.02
N PRO A 112 1.82 -0.08 -6.86
CA PRO A 112 1.20 0.65 -7.98
C PRO A 112 2.12 1.67 -8.66
N ALA A 113 3.06 2.27 -7.92
CA ALA A 113 4.02 3.24 -8.47
C ALA A 113 5.02 2.58 -9.44
N ALA A 114 5.51 1.38 -9.12
CA ALA A 114 6.41 0.63 -9.99
C ALA A 114 5.71 0.21 -11.30
N VAL A 115 4.46 -0.24 -11.22
CA VAL A 115 3.65 -0.58 -12.40
C VAL A 115 3.44 0.64 -13.30
N ALA A 116 3.16 1.81 -12.71
CA ALA A 116 2.99 3.05 -13.46
C ALA A 116 4.28 3.51 -14.19
N ILE A 117 5.46 3.13 -13.69
CA ILE A 117 6.76 3.45 -14.31
C ILE A 117 7.08 2.49 -15.47
N ILE A 118 6.71 1.22 -15.35
CA ILE A 118 7.01 0.18 -16.36
C ILE A 118 6.02 0.20 -17.54
N ALA A 119 4.75 0.52 -17.27
CA ALA A 119 3.67 0.48 -18.27
C ALA A 119 3.92 1.24 -19.59
N PRO A 120 4.57 2.42 -19.64
CA PRO A 120 4.83 3.12 -20.90
C PRO A 120 5.94 2.51 -21.76
N VAL A 121 6.73 1.59 -21.20
CA VAL A 121 7.89 0.97 -21.86
C VAL A 121 7.56 -0.41 -22.46
N ALA A 122 6.43 -1.00 -22.06
CA ALA A 122 5.94 -2.31 -22.52
C ALA A 122 4.99 -2.20 -23.73
#